data_AF-A0A3D2MNH6-F1
#
_entry.id   AF-A0A3D2MNH6-F1
#
_cell.length_a   1.000
_cell.length_b   1.000
_cell.length_c   1.000
_cell.angle_alpha   90.00
_cell.angle_beta   90.00
_cell.angle_gamma   90.00
#
_symmetry.space_group_name_H-M   'P 1'
#
loop_
_entity.id
_entity.type
_entity.pdbx_description
1 polymer ?
#
loop_
_entity_poly.entity_id
_entity_poly.type
_entity_poly.pdbx_seq_one_letter_code
_entity_poly.pdbx_strand_id
1 'polypeptide(L)'
;NPDDWNIYPFHFSDGDNLPWENDRCVQLVTKLMELCNIFGYGEIREGHYRSPSTLMGAYNKISDKKFTAVTISDKKEVYPALRKFFAQRDPIASG
;
A
#
# COMPACT_ATOMS: atom_id res chain seq x y z
N ASN A 1 -0.76 20.62 12.07
CA ASN A 1 -1.17 19.31 12.62
C ASN A 1 -1.50 18.40 11.42
N PRO A 2 -1.17 17.08 11.40
CA PRO A 2 -1.69 16.17 10.35
C PRO A 2 -3.19 16.29 10.07
N ASP A 3 -3.99 16.62 11.09
CA ASP A 3 -5.45 16.82 10.97
C ASP A 3 -5.86 18.01 10.08
N ASP A 4 -4.93 18.91 9.75
CA ASP A 4 -5.19 20.05 8.88
C ASP A 4 -5.13 19.69 7.38
N TRP A 5 -4.80 18.44 7.04
CA TRP A 5 -4.52 18.00 5.67
C TRP A 5 -5.13 16.64 5.34
N ASN A 6 -5.39 16.41 4.05
CA ASN A 6 -5.62 15.05 3.55
C ASN A 6 -4.29 14.43 3.14
N ILE A 7 -3.89 13.34 3.78
CA ILE A 7 -2.57 12.71 3.66
C ILE A 7 -2.71 11.35 2.96
N TYR A 8 -1.99 11.20 1.84
CA TYR A 8 -2.02 10.03 0.94
C TYR A 8 -0.61 9.53 0.59
N PRO A 9 0.07 8.78 1.48
CA PRO A 9 1.34 8.14 1.18
C PRO A 9 1.20 7.04 0.11
N PHE A 10 2.18 7.03 -0.81
CA PHE A 10 2.39 5.96 -1.79
C PHE A 10 3.81 5.40 -1.67
N HIS A 11 3.90 4.11 -1.37
CA HIS A 11 5.16 3.39 -1.30
C HIS A 11 5.28 2.51 -2.56
N PHE A 12 6.25 2.85 -3.42
CA PHE A 12 6.62 2.03 -4.56
C PHE A 12 7.97 1.36 -4.32
N SER A 13 8.04 0.05 -4.47
CA SER A 13 9.28 -0.74 -4.36
C SER A 13 9.20 -2.00 -5.23
N ASP A 14 10.32 -2.68 -5.45
CA ASP A 14 10.36 -4.01 -6.08
C ASP A 14 9.87 -5.14 -5.13
N GLY A 15 9.74 -4.82 -3.84
CA GLY A 15 9.19 -5.69 -2.81
C GLY A 15 10.23 -6.52 -2.07
N ASP A 16 11.52 -6.29 -2.34
CA ASP A 16 12.57 -6.95 -1.59
C ASP A 16 12.66 -6.38 -0.17
N ASN A 17 12.60 -7.28 0.81
CA ASN A 17 12.78 -6.96 2.22
C ASN A 17 13.26 -8.19 2.97
N LEU A 18 14.08 -7.97 4.00
CA LEU A 18 14.53 -9.05 4.86
C LEU A 18 13.31 -9.65 5.61
N PRO A 19 13.10 -10.98 5.56
CA PRO A 19 11.90 -11.60 6.15
C PRO A 19 11.65 -11.25 7.62
N TRP A 20 12.72 -11.08 8.41
CA TRP A 20 12.66 -10.72 9.83
C TRP A 20 12.36 -9.24 10.09
N GLU A 21 12.39 -8.38 9.07
CA GLU A 21 12.03 -6.95 9.18
C GLU A 21 10.59 -6.68 8.78
N ASN A 22 9.93 -7.63 8.10
CA ASN A 22 8.57 -7.46 7.59
C ASN A 22 7.56 -7.10 8.68
N ASP A 23 7.65 -7.75 9.85
CA ASP A 23 6.73 -7.46 10.96
C ASP A 23 6.89 -6.01 11.46
N ARG A 24 8.13 -5.50 11.47
CA ARG A 24 8.42 -4.10 11.80
C ARG A 24 7.89 -3.16 10.74
N CYS A 25 8.04 -3.49 9.46
CA CYS A 25 7.46 -2.69 8.36
C CYS A 25 5.94 -2.60 8.46
N VAL A 26 5.27 -3.72 8.73
CA VAL A 26 3.81 -3.75 8.94
C VAL A 26 3.43 -2.85 10.12
N GLN A 27 4.11 -2.95 11.26
CA GLN A 27 3.85 -2.10 12.43
C GLN A 27 4.01 -0.61 12.12
N LEU A 28 5.05 -0.23 11.37
CA LEU A 28 5.28 1.18 11.00
C LEU A 28 4.22 1.69 10.03
N VAL A 29 3.83 0.89 9.03
CA VAL A 29 2.75 1.24 8.10
C VAL A 29 1.42 1.38 8.84
N THR A 30 1.10 0.49 9.79
CA THR A 30 -0.09 0.62 10.64
C THR A 30 -0.10 1.94 11.40
N LYS A 31 1.00 2.31 12.06
CA LYS A 31 1.13 3.60 12.75
C LYS A 31 1.00 4.79 11.81
N LEU A 32 1.58 4.70 10.60
CA LEU A 32 1.47 5.76 9.61
C LEU A 32 0.02 5.95 9.14
N MET A 33 -0.73 4.85 8.96
CA MET A 33 -2.14 4.88 8.55
C MET A 33 -3.08 5.51 9.59
N GLU A 34 -2.69 5.57 10.86
CA GLU A 34 -3.44 6.30 11.90
C GLU A 34 -3.53 7.79 11.55
N LEU A 35 -2.48 8.35 10.95
CA LEU A 35 -2.37 9.76 10.59
C LEU A 35 -2.77 10.07 9.14
N CYS A 36 -3.03 9.04 8.34
CA CYS A 36 -3.31 9.18 6.90
C CYS A 36 -4.76 8.84 6.58
N ASN A 37 -5.25 9.39 5.47
CA ASN A 37 -6.56 9.03 4.93
C ASN A 37 -6.50 7.63 4.30
N ILE A 38 -5.45 7.34 3.53
CA ILE A 38 -5.16 6.07 2.85
C ILE A 38 -3.65 5.85 2.79
N PHE A 39 -3.21 4.60 2.76
CA PHE A 39 -1.86 4.21 2.38
C PHE A 39 -1.89 3.27 1.17
N GLY A 40 -1.18 3.65 0.11
CA GLY A 40 -1.04 2.83 -1.10
C GLY A 40 0.32 2.17 -1.20
N TYR A 41 0.36 0.86 -1.42
CA TYR A 41 1.56 0.12 -1.77
C TYR A 41 1.50 -0.32 -3.24
N GLY A 42 2.53 0.01 -4.03
CA GLY A 42 2.65 -0.42 -5.41
C GLY A 42 3.93 -1.20 -5.63
N GLU A 43 3.81 -2.51 -5.81
CA GLU A 43 4.97 -3.35 -6.08
C GLU A 43 5.31 -3.38 -7.57
N ILE A 44 6.54 -2.99 -7.90
CA ILE A 44 7.07 -3.05 -9.25
C ILE A 44 7.61 -4.45 -9.50
N ARG A 45 7.05 -5.14 -10.49
CA ARG A 45 7.45 -6.51 -10.84
C ARG A 45 7.93 -6.57 -12.27
N GLU A 46 9.08 -7.19 -12.48
CA GLU A 46 9.46 -7.58 -13.84
C GLU A 46 8.72 -8.85 -14.26
N GLY A 47 7.72 -8.70 -15.12
CA GLY A 47 6.89 -9.80 -15.63
C GLY A 47 5.66 -10.10 -14.76
N HIS A 48 4.69 -10.77 -15.38
CA HIS A 48 3.33 -10.91 -14.84
C HIS A 48 3.16 -12.08 -13.86
N TYR A 49 4.12 -13.01 -13.79
CA TYR A 49 4.00 -14.26 -13.03
C TYR A 49 5.19 -14.47 -12.09
N ARG A 50 5.32 -13.59 -11.08
CA ARG A 50 6.20 -13.81 -9.93
C ARG A 50 5.36 -14.08 -8.69
N SER A 51 5.82 -15.01 -7.85
CA SER A 51 5.29 -15.18 -6.49
C SER A 51 5.30 -13.83 -5.77
N PRO A 52 4.35 -13.58 -4.83
CA PRO A 52 4.42 -12.39 -4.01
C PRO A 52 5.79 -12.26 -3.35
N SER A 53 6.34 -11.04 -3.34
CA SER A 53 7.55 -10.73 -2.59
C SER A 53 7.33 -10.98 -1.09
N THR A 54 8.43 -11.06 -0.33
CA THR A 54 8.35 -11.19 1.13
C THR A 54 7.56 -10.04 1.75
N LEU A 55 7.76 -8.82 1.25
CA LEU A 55 7.07 -7.62 1.71
C LEU A 55 5.59 -7.61 1.32
N MET A 56 5.24 -7.92 0.06
CA MET A 56 3.85 -8.02 -0.36
C MET A 56 3.11 -9.11 0.41
N GLY A 57 3.77 -10.24 0.65
CA GLY A 57 3.22 -11.32 1.47
C GLY A 57 2.92 -10.87 2.91
N ALA A 58 3.76 -10.00 3.49
CA ALA A 58 3.51 -9.41 4.80
C ALA A 58 2.39 -8.37 4.76
N TYR A 59 2.41 -7.46 3.79
CA TYR A 59 1.43 -6.40 3.64
C TYR A 59 0.01 -6.92 3.32
N ASN A 60 -0.10 -8.04 2.60
CA ASN A 60 -1.39 -8.70 2.36
C ASN A 60 -2.10 -9.18 3.64
N LYS A 61 -1.39 -9.23 4.78
CA LYS A 61 -1.98 -9.54 6.09
C LYS A 61 -2.65 -8.32 6.74
N ILE A 62 -2.44 -7.11 6.21
CA ILE A 62 -3.05 -5.88 6.72
C ILE A 62 -4.54 -5.88 6.35
N SER A 63 -5.40 -5.96 7.36
CA SER A 63 -6.86 -5.90 7.22
C SER A 63 -7.37 -4.50 7.63
N ASP A 64 -6.93 -3.47 6.92
CA ASP A 64 -7.40 -2.09 7.10
C ASP A 64 -7.92 -1.54 5.77
N LYS A 65 -9.10 -0.93 5.79
CA LYS A 65 -9.73 -0.29 4.61
C LYS A 65 -8.95 0.91 4.07
N LYS A 66 -8.09 1.53 4.89
CA LYS A 66 -7.15 2.58 4.48
C LYS A 66 -5.97 2.01 3.68
N PHE A 67 -5.69 0.71 3.79
CA PHE A 67 -4.60 0.07 3.05
C PHE A 67 -5.05 -0.35 1.66
N THR A 68 -4.21 -0.16 0.64
CA THR A 68 -4.44 -0.70 -0.69
C THR A 68 -3.14 -1.07 -1.38
N ALA A 69 -3.06 -2.31 -1.86
CA ALA A 69 -1.92 -2.80 -2.62
C ALA A 69 -2.26 -3.01 -4.10
N VAL A 70 -1.27 -2.75 -4.95
CA VAL A 70 -1.29 -3.04 -6.39
C VAL A 70 0.06 -3.61 -6.82
N THR A 71 0.06 -4.28 -7.97
CA THR A 71 1.27 -4.70 -8.67
C THR A 71 1.34 -3.95 -9.99
N ILE A 72 2.54 -3.54 -10.40
CA ILE A 72 2.80 -2.82 -11.65
C ILE A 72 3.92 -3.57 -12.36
N SER A 73 3.59 -4.15 -13.52
CA SER A 73 4.50 -4.90 -14.38
C SER A 73 4.77 -4.23 -15.73
N ASP A 74 3.95 -3.25 -16.11
CA ASP A 74 4.14 -2.43 -17.31
C ASP A 74 3.84 -0.96 -17.03
N LYS A 75 4.49 -0.05 -17.77
CA LYS A 75 4.26 1.40 -17.66
C LYS A 75 2.79 1.80 -17.87
N LYS A 76 2.05 1.05 -18.70
CA LYS A 76 0.62 1.25 -18.94
C LYS A 76 -0.24 1.01 -17.70
N GLU A 77 0.28 0.28 -16.70
CA GLU A 77 -0.44 -0.06 -15.47
C GLU A 77 -0.31 1.03 -14.38
N VAL A 78 0.59 2.01 -14.55
CA VAL A 78 0.77 3.12 -13.59
C VAL A 78 -0.52 3.92 -13.42
N TYR A 79 -1.18 4.29 -14.51
CA TYR A 79 -2.42 5.06 -14.42
C TYR A 79 -3.56 4.26 -13.77
N PRO A 80 -3.85 3.00 -14.17
CA PRO A 80 -4.75 2.11 -13.45
C PRO A 80 -4.43 1.96 -11.95
N ALA A 81 -3.15 1.83 -11.58
CA ALA A 81 -2.71 1.73 -10.19
C ALA A 81 -3.08 2.98 -9.38
N LEU A 82 -2.77 4.17 -9.89
CA LEU A 82 -3.15 5.44 -9.26
C LEU A 82 -4.67 5.57 -9.16
N ARG A 83 -5.41 5.20 -10.21
CA ARG A 83 -6.88 5.21 -10.17
C ARG A 83 -7.44 4.28 -9.09
N LYS A 84 -6.82 3.13 -8.84
CA LYS A 84 -7.21 2.23 -7.74
C LYS A 84 -6.90 2.83 -6.37
N PHE A 85 -5.78 3.54 -6.22
CA PHE A 85 -5.46 4.23 -4.98
C PHE A 85 -6.46 5.34 -4.64
N PHE A 86 -6.86 6.15 -5.62
CA PHE A 86 -7.79 7.26 -5.45
C PHE A 86 -9.25 6.90 -5.73
N ALA A 87 -9.56 5.61 -5.90
CA ALA A 87 -10.93 5.17 -6.13
C ALA A 87 -11.83 5.61 -4.97
N GLN A 88 -13.05 6.03 -5.30
CA GLN A 88 -14.05 6.39 -4.31
C GLN A 88 -14.31 5.17 -3.43
N ARG A 89 -14.06 5.32 -2.13
CA ARG A 89 -14.32 4.29 -1.13
C ARG A 89 -15.59 4.67 -0.38
N ASP A 90 -16.31 3.68 0.11
CA ASP A 90 -17.41 3.92 1.03
C ASP A 90 -16.90 4.76 2.21
N PRO A 91 -17.67 5.76 2.66
CA PRO A 91 -17.30 6.57 3.80
C PRO A 91 -16.92 5.66 4.96
N ILE A 92 -15.73 5.86 5.49
CA ILE A 92 -15.34 5.27 6.77
C ILE A 92 -16.34 5.83 7.78
N ALA A 93 -17.30 5.02 8.22
CA ALA A 93 -18.27 5.43 9.23
C ALA A 93 -17.52 6.13 10.37
N SER A 94 -17.82 7.42 10.56
CA SER A 94 -17.28 8.24 11.62
C SER A 94 -17.81 7.67 12.93
N GLY A 95 -16.96 6.97 13.67
CA GLY A 95 -17.23 6.61 15.07
C GLY A 95 -16.94 7.79 15.98
#